data_AF-A0A1G7RTV0-F1
#
_entry.id   AF-A0A1G7RTV0-F1
#
_cell.length_a   1.000
_cell.length_b   1.000
_cell.length_c   1.000
_cell.angle_alpha   90.00
_cell.angle_beta   90.00
_cell.angle_gamma   90.00
#
_symmetry.space_group_name_H-M   'P 1'
#
loop_
_entity.id
_entity.type
_entity.pdbx_description
1 polymer ?
#
loop_
_entity_poly.entity_id
_entity_poly.type
_entity_poly.pdbx_seq_one_letter_code
_entity_poly.pdbx_strand_id
1 'polypeptide(L)'
;MIQNRKLFVADDKMANMVNEFHDIILVLPRFGINLGFGDRSVAEVCNMYNVDVALFLMVGNIYGVEGYYPESILNEQQLKALIDYLMKSHRYYLDERVGHIGNHLLHIANSIEPKFGNILKKFFDDYRTEVASHFSFEEDSVFPYIDSLLKGEEKVTFSIRQFEENHSNIEDKLDDLINIIVKYLPGDSLPRERTSVLFDLFRLSSDLKKHALIEDYLLAPSVEALENEMK
;
A
#
# COMPACT_ATOMS: atom_id res chain seq x y z
N MET A 1 11.36 -13.13 -18.99
CA MET A 1 11.76 -11.88 -19.67
C MET A 1 11.00 -10.77 -18.98
N ILE A 2 11.69 -9.95 -18.20
CA ILE A 2 11.08 -8.74 -17.61
C ILE A 2 10.87 -7.80 -18.79
N GLN A 3 9.62 -7.63 -19.23
CA GLN A 3 9.30 -6.60 -20.20
C GLN A 3 9.57 -5.27 -19.51
N ASN A 4 10.55 -4.52 -20.01
CA ASN A 4 10.78 -3.15 -19.56
C ASN A 4 9.61 -2.32 -20.07
N ARG A 5 8.54 -2.25 -19.28
CA ARG A 5 7.32 -1.51 -19.63
C ARG A 5 7.64 -0.02 -19.62
N LYS A 6 7.13 0.70 -20.63
CA LYS A 6 7.28 2.15 -20.71
C LYS A 6 6.43 2.79 -19.59
N LEU A 7 6.95 3.83 -18.96
CA LEU A 7 6.19 4.66 -18.03
C LEU A 7 5.02 5.33 -18.75
N PHE A 8 3.88 5.40 -18.07
CA PHE A 8 2.75 6.22 -18.50
C PHE A 8 3.06 7.69 -18.27
N VAL A 9 2.55 8.54 -19.16
CA VAL A 9 2.67 10.00 -19.11
C VAL A 9 1.29 10.66 -19.19
N ALA A 10 1.26 11.98 -18.98
CA ALA A 10 0.05 12.80 -18.91
C ALA A 10 -0.93 12.64 -20.08
N ASP A 11 -0.41 12.47 -21.30
CA ASP A 11 -1.20 12.40 -22.54
C ASP A 11 -1.71 10.98 -22.87
N ASP A 12 -1.19 9.95 -22.17
CA ASP A 12 -1.67 8.58 -22.35
C ASP A 12 -3.12 8.45 -21.85
N LYS A 13 -3.89 7.55 -22.46
CA LYS A 13 -5.28 7.30 -22.04
C LYS A 13 -5.32 6.60 -20.69
N MET A 14 -6.12 7.11 -19.75
CA MET A 14 -6.31 6.50 -18.43
C MET A 14 -6.82 5.06 -18.55
N ALA A 15 -7.69 4.79 -19.53
CA ALA A 15 -8.17 3.45 -19.81
C ALA A 15 -7.05 2.47 -20.20
N ASN A 16 -6.03 2.93 -20.95
CA ASN A 16 -4.88 2.09 -21.30
C ASN A 16 -4.05 1.77 -20.07
N MET A 17 -3.84 2.75 -19.19
CA MET A 17 -3.12 2.55 -17.93
C MET A 17 -3.78 1.48 -17.07
N VAL A 18 -5.11 1.53 -16.91
CA VAL A 18 -5.85 0.51 -16.16
C VAL A 18 -5.75 -0.89 -16.81
N ASN A 19 -5.79 -0.96 -18.15
CA ASN A 19 -5.70 -2.23 -18.87
C ASN A 19 -4.29 -2.84 -18.84
N GLU A 20 -3.24 -2.02 -18.76
CA GLU A 20 -1.86 -2.50 -18.70
C GLU A 20 -1.41 -2.77 -17.26
N PHE A 21 -1.86 -1.92 -16.33
CA PHE A 21 -1.55 -1.96 -14.91
C PHE A 21 -2.84 -2.20 -14.10
N HIS A 22 -3.30 -3.45 -14.08
CA HIS A 22 -4.59 -3.78 -13.45
C HIS A 22 -4.70 -3.34 -11.97
N ASP A 23 -3.58 -3.31 -11.24
CA ASP A 23 -3.56 -2.91 -9.83
C ASP A 23 -3.86 -1.42 -9.62
N ILE A 24 -3.82 -0.59 -10.68
CA ILE A 24 -4.28 0.81 -10.64
C ILE A 24 -5.73 0.94 -10.18
N ILE A 25 -6.54 -0.12 -10.32
CA ILE A 25 -7.91 -0.15 -9.79
C ILE A 25 -7.94 0.14 -8.28
N LEU A 26 -6.88 -0.20 -7.53
CA LEU A 26 -6.75 0.09 -6.09
C LEU A 26 -6.31 1.53 -5.83
N VAL A 27 -5.53 2.12 -6.75
CA VAL A 27 -4.98 3.48 -6.67
C VAL A 27 -6.06 4.54 -6.89
N LEU A 28 -6.95 4.31 -7.87
CA LEU A 28 -8.00 5.27 -8.25
C LEU A 28 -8.87 5.76 -7.08
N PRO A 29 -9.52 4.88 -6.26
CA PRO A 29 -10.36 5.33 -5.16
C PRO A 29 -9.58 6.04 -4.05
N ARG A 30 -8.29 5.76 -3.87
CA ARG A 30 -7.42 6.46 -2.90
C ARG A 30 -7.18 7.91 -3.31
N PHE A 31 -7.10 8.18 -4.62
CA PHE A 31 -7.13 9.54 -5.16
C PHE A 31 -8.55 10.12 -5.32
N GLY A 32 -9.61 9.39 -4.94
CA GLY A 32 -10.99 9.83 -5.12
C GLY A 32 -11.51 9.76 -6.56
N ILE A 33 -10.78 9.08 -7.44
CA ILE A 33 -11.12 8.92 -8.85
C ILE A 33 -12.04 7.71 -9.03
N ASN A 34 -13.16 7.89 -9.72
CA ASN A 34 -14.10 6.82 -10.07
C ASN A 34 -13.89 6.35 -11.52
N LEU A 35 -14.17 5.07 -11.79
CA LEU A 35 -14.14 4.51 -13.14
C LEU A 35 -15.17 5.19 -14.06
N GLY A 36 -14.91 5.15 -15.37
CA GLY A 36 -15.75 5.78 -16.40
C GLY A 36 -15.05 6.91 -17.16
N PHE A 37 -13.79 6.73 -17.51
CA PHE A 37 -12.93 7.78 -18.09
C PHE A 37 -13.31 8.18 -19.52
N GLY A 38 -13.92 7.28 -20.28
CA GLY A 38 -14.03 7.42 -21.74
C GLY A 38 -12.64 7.45 -22.38
N ASP A 39 -12.48 8.25 -23.43
CA ASP A 39 -11.20 8.44 -24.12
C ASP A 39 -10.34 9.55 -23.49
N ARG A 40 -10.49 9.85 -22.19
CA ARG A 40 -9.71 10.92 -21.55
C ARG A 40 -8.27 10.50 -21.24
N SER A 41 -7.35 11.46 -21.34
CA SER A 41 -5.96 11.28 -20.92
C SER A 41 -5.85 11.22 -19.39
N VAL A 42 -4.70 10.76 -18.88
CA VAL A 42 -4.39 10.79 -17.45
C VAL A 42 -4.52 12.21 -16.90
N ALA A 43 -3.98 13.21 -17.60
CA ALA A 43 -4.06 14.61 -17.18
C ALA A 43 -5.50 15.13 -17.13
N GLU A 44 -6.32 14.84 -18.15
CA GLU A 44 -7.72 15.24 -18.19
C GLU A 44 -8.51 14.67 -17.01
N VAL A 45 -8.31 13.38 -16.70
CA VAL A 45 -8.95 12.73 -15.56
C VAL A 45 -8.46 13.33 -14.24
N CYS A 46 -7.15 13.46 -14.03
CA CYS A 46 -6.61 14.03 -12.79
C CYS A 46 -7.15 15.45 -12.55
N ASN A 47 -7.20 16.30 -13.59
CA ASN A 47 -7.76 17.65 -13.51
C ASN A 47 -9.25 17.66 -13.14
N MET A 48 -10.05 16.72 -13.66
CA MET A 48 -11.48 16.62 -13.30
C MET A 48 -11.70 16.29 -11.82
N TYR A 49 -10.77 15.57 -11.21
CA TYR A 49 -10.84 15.14 -9.81
C TYR A 49 -9.98 16.01 -8.88
N ASN A 50 -9.38 17.09 -9.37
CA ASN A 50 -8.44 17.95 -8.64
C ASN A 50 -7.25 17.18 -8.03
N VAL A 51 -6.74 16.19 -8.77
CA VAL A 51 -5.56 15.40 -8.41
C VAL A 51 -4.34 15.95 -9.13
N ASP A 52 -3.22 16.09 -8.42
CA ASP A 52 -1.94 16.48 -9.03
C ASP A 52 -1.47 15.39 -10.02
N VAL A 53 -1.29 15.78 -11.28
CA VAL A 53 -0.98 14.84 -12.37
C VAL A 53 0.37 14.15 -12.14
N ALA A 54 1.37 14.87 -11.64
CA ALA A 54 2.71 14.33 -11.42
C ALA A 54 2.70 13.30 -10.29
N LEU A 55 2.04 13.60 -9.17
CA LEU A 55 1.89 12.68 -8.05
C LEU A 55 1.16 11.40 -8.48
N PHE A 56 0.03 11.53 -9.20
CA PHE A 56 -0.71 10.38 -9.70
C PHE A 56 0.16 9.49 -10.60
N LEU A 57 0.94 10.08 -11.51
CA LEU A 57 1.83 9.33 -12.40
C LEU A 57 2.98 8.66 -11.66
N MET A 58 3.56 9.29 -10.65
CA MET A 58 4.61 8.66 -9.82
C MET A 58 4.06 7.44 -9.09
N VAL A 59 2.95 7.59 -8.36
CA VAL A 59 2.29 6.48 -7.67
C VAL A 59 1.85 5.41 -8.67
N GLY A 60 1.20 5.80 -9.76
CA GLY A 60 0.69 4.84 -10.74
C GLY A 60 1.76 4.04 -11.46
N ASN A 61 2.89 4.67 -11.79
CA ASN A 61 4.02 3.96 -12.40
C ASN A 61 4.73 3.03 -11.39
N ILE A 62 4.73 3.34 -10.09
CA ILE A 62 5.20 2.38 -9.05
C ILE A 62 4.38 1.08 -9.11
N TYR A 63 3.06 1.17 -9.31
CA TYR A 63 2.20 -0.01 -9.47
C TYR A 63 2.46 -0.78 -10.77
N GLY A 64 2.74 -0.06 -11.85
CA GLY A 64 2.76 -0.62 -13.19
C GLY A 64 4.09 -1.11 -13.75
N VAL A 65 5.20 -0.53 -13.28
CA VAL A 65 6.53 -0.75 -13.84
C VAL A 65 7.46 -1.28 -12.75
N GLU A 66 7.87 -2.54 -12.88
CA GLU A 66 8.86 -3.15 -11.99
C GLU A 66 10.18 -2.39 -12.05
N GLY A 67 10.77 -2.11 -10.88
CA GLY A 67 12.03 -1.38 -10.79
C GLY A 67 11.92 0.13 -11.06
N TYR A 68 10.71 0.69 -11.12
CA TYR A 68 10.53 2.14 -11.15
C TYR A 68 10.59 2.71 -9.73
N TYR A 69 11.59 3.55 -9.49
CA TYR A 69 11.83 4.24 -8.23
C TYR A 69 11.96 5.73 -8.54
N PRO A 70 10.92 6.55 -8.27
CA PRO A 70 10.96 7.96 -8.59
C PRO A 70 11.99 8.70 -7.72
N GLU A 71 12.91 9.42 -8.35
CA GLU A 71 13.83 10.34 -7.67
C GLU A 71 13.23 11.75 -7.69
N SER A 72 12.19 11.99 -6.88
CA SER A 72 11.50 13.28 -6.83
C SER A 72 11.19 13.69 -5.39
N ILE A 73 11.46 14.95 -5.08
CA ILE A 73 11.03 15.59 -3.83
C ILE A 73 9.67 16.22 -4.05
N LEU A 74 8.69 15.86 -3.23
CA LEU A 74 7.34 16.39 -3.30
C LEU A 74 7.28 17.80 -2.72
N ASN A 75 6.51 18.67 -3.38
CA ASN A 75 6.15 19.95 -2.77
C ASN A 75 5.09 19.75 -1.65
N GLU A 76 4.85 20.79 -0.86
CA GLU A 76 3.88 20.75 0.26
C GLU A 76 2.51 20.21 -0.13
N GLN A 77 1.95 20.64 -1.27
CA GLN A 77 0.62 20.22 -1.71
C GLN A 77 0.61 18.73 -2.10
N GLN A 78 1.65 18.28 -2.80
CA GLN A 78 1.81 16.87 -3.18
C GLN A 78 2.02 15.99 -1.94
N LEU A 79 2.80 16.45 -0.96
CA LEU A 79 3.05 15.70 0.27
C LEU A 79 1.77 15.53 1.09
N LYS A 80 0.96 16.59 1.22
CA LYS A 80 -0.37 16.51 1.86
C LYS A 80 -1.31 15.54 1.13
N ALA A 81 -1.31 15.58 -0.20
CA ALA A 81 -2.11 14.65 -1.01
C ALA A 81 -1.61 13.20 -0.89
N LEU A 82 -0.30 12.99 -0.76
CA LEU A 82 0.28 11.67 -0.54
C LEU A 82 -0.12 11.09 0.82
N ILE A 83 -0.07 11.89 1.89
CA ILE A 83 -0.51 11.46 3.23
C ILE A 83 -1.98 11.03 3.21
N ASP A 84 -2.85 11.81 2.57
CA ASP A 84 -4.27 11.43 2.42
C ASP A 84 -4.44 10.12 1.61
N TYR A 85 -3.62 9.91 0.58
CA TYR A 85 -3.55 8.65 -0.17
C TYR A 85 -3.13 7.47 0.73
N LEU A 86 -2.09 7.63 1.55
CA LEU A 86 -1.60 6.58 2.47
C LEU A 86 -2.64 6.25 3.53
N MET A 87 -3.25 7.25 4.17
CA MET A 87 -4.34 7.04 5.14
C MET A 87 -5.54 6.28 4.53
N LYS A 88 -5.91 6.56 3.29
CA LYS A 88 -6.96 5.80 2.58
C LYS A 88 -6.51 4.37 2.27
N SER A 89 -5.23 4.15 2.03
CA SER A 89 -4.65 2.82 1.87
C SER A 89 -4.77 2.02 3.18
N HIS A 90 -4.40 2.62 4.32
CA HIS A 90 -4.51 2.01 5.64
C HIS A 90 -5.94 1.56 5.96
N ARG A 91 -6.92 2.44 5.73
CA ARG A 91 -8.35 2.10 5.91
C ARG A 91 -8.76 0.92 5.03
N TYR A 92 -8.39 0.92 3.76
CA TYR A 92 -8.68 -0.20 2.87
C TYR A 92 -8.04 -1.51 3.38
N TYR A 93 -6.79 -1.46 3.86
CA TYR A 93 -6.13 -2.65 4.40
C TYR A 93 -6.83 -3.18 5.66
N LEU A 94 -7.08 -2.31 6.65
CA LEU A 94 -7.61 -2.71 7.95
C LEU A 94 -9.10 -3.04 7.89
N ASP A 95 -9.91 -2.15 7.32
CA ASP A 95 -11.37 -2.22 7.39
C ASP A 95 -11.95 -3.21 6.36
N GLU A 96 -11.30 -3.37 5.22
CA GLU A 96 -11.78 -4.23 4.13
C GLU A 96 -10.98 -5.52 4.01
N ARG A 97 -9.66 -5.44 3.82
CA ARG A 97 -8.87 -6.59 3.39
C ARG A 97 -8.51 -7.56 4.50
N VAL A 98 -7.93 -7.06 5.59
CA VAL A 98 -7.48 -7.90 6.71
C VAL A 98 -8.68 -8.57 7.38
N GLY A 99 -9.78 -7.83 7.59
CA GLY A 99 -11.03 -8.40 8.10
C GLY A 99 -11.61 -9.49 7.20
N HIS A 100 -11.69 -9.24 5.89
CA HIS A 100 -12.19 -10.21 4.91
C HIS A 100 -11.35 -11.49 4.90
N ILE A 101 -10.03 -11.37 4.79
CA ILE A 101 -9.09 -12.50 4.78
C ILE A 101 -9.18 -13.28 6.10
N GLY A 102 -9.26 -12.58 7.23
CA GLY A 102 -9.37 -13.22 8.54
C GLY A 102 -10.59 -14.12 8.69
N ASN A 103 -11.74 -13.68 8.19
CA ASN A 103 -12.96 -14.50 8.18
C ASN A 103 -12.79 -15.78 7.35
N HIS A 104 -12.13 -15.69 6.19
CA HIS A 104 -11.88 -16.84 5.31
C HIS A 104 -10.86 -17.80 5.93
N LEU A 105 -9.77 -17.29 6.50
CA LEU A 105 -8.78 -18.09 7.20
C LEU A 105 -9.36 -18.79 8.43
N LEU A 106 -10.25 -18.12 9.17
CA LEU A 106 -10.96 -18.73 10.30
C LEU A 106 -11.82 -19.91 9.85
N HIS A 107 -12.56 -19.75 8.74
CA HIS A 107 -13.36 -20.83 8.18
C HIS A 107 -12.50 -22.04 7.79
N ILE A 108 -11.38 -21.80 7.09
CA ILE A 108 -10.42 -22.84 6.70
C ILE A 108 -9.82 -23.51 7.93
N ALA A 109 -9.36 -22.72 8.92
CA ALA A 109 -8.76 -23.22 10.14
C ALA A 109 -9.70 -24.12 10.96
N ASN A 110 -11.00 -23.88 10.91
CA ASN A 110 -12.01 -24.71 11.59
C ASN A 110 -12.32 -26.02 10.85
N SER A 111 -11.89 -26.16 9.59
CA SER A 111 -12.13 -27.34 8.75
C SER A 111 -11.00 -28.37 8.74
N ILE A 112 -9.90 -28.09 9.45
CA ILE A 112 -8.69 -28.92 9.52
C ILE A 112 -8.42 -29.38 10.96
N GLU A 113 -7.40 -30.23 11.14
CA GLU A 113 -7.02 -30.72 12.47
C GLU A 113 -6.74 -29.54 13.42
N PRO A 114 -7.27 -29.56 14.67
CA PRO A 114 -7.20 -28.44 15.60
C PRO A 114 -5.79 -27.87 15.82
N LYS A 115 -4.76 -28.73 15.81
CA LYS A 115 -3.36 -28.31 15.94
C LYS A 115 -2.97 -27.31 14.85
N PHE A 116 -3.21 -27.63 13.57
CA PHE A 116 -2.88 -26.76 12.44
C PHE A 116 -3.82 -25.55 12.36
N GLY A 117 -5.11 -25.77 12.65
CA GLY A 117 -6.08 -24.67 12.70
C GLY A 117 -5.72 -23.60 13.73
N ASN A 118 -5.28 -23.99 14.92
CA ASN A 118 -4.89 -23.04 15.97
C ASN A 118 -3.60 -22.28 15.64
N ILE A 119 -2.64 -22.90 14.94
CA ILE A 119 -1.43 -22.22 14.46
C ILE A 119 -1.80 -21.14 13.44
N LEU A 120 -2.67 -21.46 12.48
CA LEU A 120 -3.10 -20.51 11.45
C LEU A 120 -3.81 -19.30 12.06
N LYS A 121 -4.73 -19.54 13.00
CA LYS A 121 -5.45 -18.48 13.72
C LYS A 121 -4.48 -17.57 14.47
N LYS A 122 -3.58 -18.16 15.25
CA LYS A 122 -2.60 -17.39 16.03
C LYS A 122 -1.72 -16.53 15.12
N PHE A 123 -1.16 -17.11 14.06
CA PHE A 123 -0.30 -16.37 13.15
C PHE A 123 -1.04 -15.18 12.53
N PHE A 124 -2.28 -15.39 12.09
CA PHE A 124 -3.06 -14.32 11.48
C PHE A 124 -3.50 -13.25 12.49
N ASP A 125 -3.83 -13.63 13.73
CA ASP A 125 -4.13 -12.67 14.80
C ASP A 125 -2.90 -11.83 15.18
N ASP A 126 -1.72 -12.45 15.22
CA ASP A 126 -0.44 -11.77 15.45
C ASP A 126 -0.17 -10.78 14.29
N TYR A 127 -0.33 -11.21 13.04
CA TYR A 127 -0.21 -10.35 11.85
C TYR A 127 -1.18 -9.16 11.89
N ARG A 128 -2.47 -9.40 12.20
CA ARG A 128 -3.49 -8.33 12.31
C ARG A 128 -3.09 -7.28 13.35
N THR A 129 -2.56 -7.73 14.50
CA THR A 129 -2.15 -6.82 15.58
C THR A 129 -0.99 -5.94 15.15
N GLU A 130 -0.04 -6.53 14.43
CA GLU A 130 1.14 -5.82 13.96
C GLU A 130 0.84 -4.80 12.87
N VAL A 131 0.08 -5.18 11.84
CA VAL A 131 -0.31 -4.24 10.78
C VAL A 131 -1.12 -3.06 11.33
N ALA A 132 -2.01 -3.32 12.30
CA ALA A 132 -2.75 -2.25 12.96
C ALA A 132 -1.81 -1.34 13.78
N SER A 133 -0.84 -1.91 14.50
CA SER A 133 0.11 -1.12 15.29
C SER A 133 1.04 -0.26 14.42
N HIS A 134 1.48 -0.80 13.28
CA HIS A 134 2.30 -0.08 12.30
C HIS A 134 1.57 1.15 11.74
N PHE A 135 0.35 0.97 11.22
CA PHE A 135 -0.43 2.08 10.69
C PHE A 135 -0.84 3.09 11.78
N SER A 136 -1.14 2.64 13.00
CA SER A 136 -1.39 3.57 14.13
C SER A 136 -0.15 4.39 14.48
N PHE A 137 1.05 3.82 14.43
CA PHE A 137 2.28 4.59 14.66
C PHE A 137 2.46 5.68 13.60
N GLU A 138 2.20 5.36 12.34
CA GLU A 138 2.28 6.34 11.25
C GLU A 138 1.24 7.46 11.40
N GLU A 139 -0.02 7.09 11.64
CA GLU A 139 -1.13 8.05 11.76
C GLU A 139 -1.05 8.91 13.03
N ASP A 140 -0.60 8.37 14.15
CA ASP A 140 -0.57 9.07 15.44
C ASP A 140 0.76 9.81 15.69
N SER A 141 1.84 9.42 15.01
CA SER A 141 3.19 9.97 15.24
C SER A 141 3.82 10.58 13.98
N VAL A 142 3.91 9.81 12.89
CA VAL A 142 4.66 10.21 11.68
C VAL A 142 3.92 11.32 10.93
N PHE A 143 2.67 11.11 10.54
CA PHE A 143 1.91 12.11 9.77
C PHE A 143 1.70 13.42 10.55
N PRO A 144 1.41 13.41 11.87
CA PRO A 144 1.36 14.63 12.67
C PRO A 144 2.72 15.32 12.83
N TYR A 145 3.83 14.59 12.74
CA TYR A 145 5.17 15.18 12.68
C TYR A 145 5.40 15.89 11.35
N ILE A 146 5.05 15.26 10.22
CA ILE A 146 5.15 15.89 8.90
C ILE A 146 4.30 17.16 8.82
N ASP A 147 3.08 17.13 9.35
CA ASP A 147 2.21 18.32 9.42
C ASP A 147 2.84 19.46 10.25
N SER A 148 3.55 19.14 11.34
CA SER A 148 4.29 20.16 12.10
C SER A 148 5.49 20.74 11.32
N LEU A 149 6.24 19.91 10.59
CA LEU A 149 7.33 20.40 9.73
C LEU A 149 6.79 21.36 8.65
N LEU A 150 5.68 21.02 8.01
CA LEU A 150 5.03 21.87 7.00
C LEU A 150 4.52 23.21 7.57
N LYS A 151 4.27 23.28 8.87
CA LYS A 151 3.92 24.53 9.58
C LYS A 151 5.14 25.33 10.05
N GLY A 152 6.35 24.81 9.85
CA GLY A 152 7.60 25.40 10.35
C GLY A 152 7.80 25.19 11.86
N GLU A 153 7.13 24.21 12.46
CA GLU A 153 7.29 23.88 13.87
C GLU A 153 8.42 22.85 14.06
N GLU A 154 9.46 23.24 14.80
CA GLU A 154 10.59 22.34 15.07
C GLU A 154 10.24 21.37 16.22
N LYS A 155 9.94 20.11 15.88
CA LYS A 155 9.81 19.04 16.87
C LYS A 155 11.14 18.29 17.01
N VAL A 156 11.89 18.62 18.05
CA VAL A 156 13.23 18.07 18.35
C VAL A 156 13.23 16.57 18.69
N THR A 157 12.08 15.96 18.96
CA THR A 157 11.99 14.59 19.53
C THR A 157 11.76 13.48 18.51
N PHE A 158 11.43 13.80 17.25
CA PHE A 158 11.13 12.83 16.20
C PHE A 158 11.87 13.20 14.91
N SER A 159 12.28 12.20 14.13
CA SER A 159 12.85 12.38 12.79
C SER A 159 12.42 11.24 11.87
N ILE A 160 12.50 11.46 10.56
CA ILE A 160 12.18 10.47 9.55
C ILE A 160 13.04 9.20 9.68
N ARG A 161 14.24 9.30 10.26
CA ARG A 161 15.06 8.13 10.60
C ARG A 161 14.37 7.19 11.60
N GLN A 162 13.59 7.72 12.54
CA GLN A 162 12.80 6.88 13.45
C GLN A 162 11.65 6.18 12.72
N PHE A 163 11.12 6.78 11.64
CA PHE A 163 10.16 6.11 10.75
C PHE A 163 10.83 4.92 10.04
N GLU A 164 12.00 5.12 9.42
CA GLU A 164 12.75 4.04 8.76
C GLU A 164 13.16 2.92 9.73
N GLU A 165 13.58 3.25 10.95
CA GLU A 165 13.95 2.26 11.98
C GLU A 165 12.75 1.45 12.51
N ASN A 166 11.55 2.01 12.44
CA ASN A 166 10.30 1.36 12.86
C ASN A 166 9.45 0.84 11.69
N HIS A 167 9.92 0.98 10.45
CA HIS A 167 9.24 0.43 9.28
C HIS A 167 9.29 -1.10 9.39
N SER A 168 8.22 -1.66 9.94
CA SER A 168 8.08 -3.09 10.14
C SER A 168 7.75 -3.71 8.80
N ASN A 169 8.47 -4.76 8.41
CA ASN A 169 8.21 -5.52 7.19
C ASN A 169 6.92 -6.35 7.30
N ILE A 170 5.77 -5.68 7.38
CA ILE A 170 4.45 -6.31 7.45
C ILE A 170 4.18 -7.15 6.20
N GLU A 171 4.72 -6.74 5.05
CA GLU A 171 4.69 -7.48 3.79
C GLU A 171 5.46 -8.80 3.86
N ASP A 172 6.64 -8.82 4.51
CA ASP A 172 7.43 -10.06 4.67
C ASP A 172 6.70 -11.06 5.59
N LYS A 173 6.06 -10.56 6.66
CA LYS A 173 5.25 -11.42 7.54
C LYS A 173 4.02 -11.98 6.86
N LEU A 174 3.42 -11.21 5.95
CA LEU A 174 2.32 -11.70 5.13
C LEU A 174 2.81 -12.77 4.14
N ASP A 175 4.00 -12.60 3.56
CA ASP A 175 4.64 -13.62 2.72
C ASP A 175 4.98 -14.89 3.50
N ASP A 176 5.40 -14.77 4.76
CA ASP A 176 5.59 -15.92 5.66
C ASP A 176 4.27 -16.68 5.89
N LEU A 177 3.16 -15.97 6.12
CA LEU A 177 1.83 -16.58 6.23
C LEU A 177 1.46 -17.35 4.95
N ILE A 178 1.65 -16.71 3.79
CA ILE A 178 1.40 -17.34 2.49
C ILE A 178 2.23 -18.62 2.35
N ASN A 179 3.52 -18.54 2.65
CA ASN A 179 4.43 -19.68 2.61
C ASN A 179 3.99 -20.80 3.55
N ILE A 180 3.53 -20.46 4.76
CA ILE A 180 3.01 -21.43 5.72
C ILE A 180 1.77 -22.14 5.16
N ILE A 181 0.81 -21.38 4.62
CA ILE A 181 -0.42 -21.93 4.06
C ILE A 181 -0.10 -22.86 2.88
N VAL A 182 0.78 -22.44 1.97
CA VAL A 182 1.15 -23.22 0.78
C VAL A 182 1.90 -24.51 1.14
N LYS A 183 2.84 -24.45 2.10
CA LYS A 183 3.72 -25.59 2.41
C LYS A 183 3.11 -26.57 3.41
N TYR A 184 2.36 -26.07 4.38
CA TYR A 184 2.07 -26.83 5.60
C TYR A 184 0.58 -27.00 5.91
N LEU A 185 -0.34 -26.42 5.14
CA LEU A 185 -1.77 -26.60 5.40
C LEU A 185 -2.26 -27.93 4.79
N PRO A 186 -2.49 -29.00 5.58
CA PRO A 186 -2.75 -30.33 5.02
C PRO A 186 -4.17 -30.45 4.43
N GLY A 187 -4.35 -31.40 3.52
CA GLY A 187 -5.66 -31.97 3.12
C GLY A 187 -6.37 -31.33 1.92
N ASP A 188 -7.37 -32.05 1.41
CA ASP A 188 -8.19 -31.69 0.24
C ASP A 188 -9.51 -30.98 0.60
N SER A 189 -9.67 -30.52 1.85
CA SER A 189 -10.87 -29.82 2.29
C SER A 189 -10.89 -28.37 1.82
N LEU A 190 -12.05 -27.88 1.41
CA LEU A 190 -12.27 -26.47 1.00
C LEU A 190 -11.28 -25.97 -0.07
N PRO A 191 -11.07 -26.70 -1.19
CA PRO A 191 -10.06 -26.34 -2.18
C PRO A 191 -10.34 -24.98 -2.82
N ARG A 192 -11.62 -24.60 -2.99
CA ARG A 192 -12.00 -23.31 -3.60
C ARG A 192 -11.69 -22.14 -2.67
N GLU A 193 -12.01 -22.28 -1.39
CA GLU A 193 -11.83 -21.28 -0.36
C GLU A 193 -10.33 -21.06 -0.09
N ARG A 194 -9.53 -22.14 -0.08
CA ARG A 194 -8.08 -22.07 0.01
C ARG A 194 -7.47 -21.33 -1.18
N THR A 195 -7.90 -21.65 -2.40
CA THR A 195 -7.45 -20.92 -3.59
C THR A 195 -7.85 -19.44 -3.53
N SER A 196 -9.09 -19.14 -3.13
CA SER A 196 -9.58 -17.76 -3.01
C SER A 196 -8.75 -16.97 -2.01
N VAL A 197 -8.56 -17.48 -0.79
CA VAL A 197 -7.83 -16.75 0.25
C VAL A 197 -6.36 -16.55 -0.11
N LEU A 198 -5.74 -17.49 -0.83
CA LEU A 198 -4.38 -17.31 -1.33
C LEU A 198 -4.29 -16.18 -2.35
N PHE A 199 -5.23 -16.08 -3.29
CA PHE A 199 -5.27 -14.94 -4.20
C PHE A 199 -5.47 -13.61 -3.47
N ASP A 200 -6.31 -13.59 -2.43
CA ASP A 200 -6.49 -12.38 -1.62
C ASP A 200 -5.24 -11.99 -0.83
N LEU A 201 -4.52 -12.97 -0.29
CA LEU A 201 -3.24 -12.75 0.39
C LEU A 201 -2.16 -12.25 -0.59
N PHE A 202 -2.03 -12.85 -1.77
CA PHE A 202 -1.08 -12.39 -2.79
C PHE A 202 -1.36 -10.95 -3.23
N ARG A 203 -2.63 -10.60 -3.43
CA ARG A 203 -3.03 -9.22 -3.78
C ARG A 203 -2.71 -8.24 -2.66
N LEU A 204 -3.01 -8.59 -1.41
CA LEU A 204 -2.67 -7.75 -0.26
C LEU A 204 -1.15 -7.57 -0.11
N SER A 205 -0.37 -8.65 -0.22
CA SER A 205 1.10 -8.60 -0.18
C SER A 205 1.67 -7.71 -1.29
N SER A 206 1.17 -7.86 -2.52
CA SER A 206 1.60 -7.02 -3.64
C SER A 206 1.30 -5.53 -3.39
N ASP A 207 0.11 -5.20 -2.88
CA ASP A 207 -0.31 -3.82 -2.62
C ASP A 207 0.48 -3.19 -1.44
N LEU A 208 0.72 -3.94 -0.37
CA LEU A 208 1.58 -3.50 0.74
C LEU A 208 3.02 -3.25 0.29
N LYS A 209 3.57 -4.06 -0.60
CA LYS A 209 4.89 -3.79 -1.20
C LYS A 209 4.90 -2.49 -2.01
N LYS A 210 3.83 -2.20 -2.76
CA LYS A 210 3.72 -0.91 -3.47
C LYS A 210 3.57 0.26 -2.50
N HIS A 211 2.89 0.07 -1.38
CA HIS A 211 2.81 1.04 -0.30
C HIS A 211 4.18 1.37 0.28
N ALA A 212 4.94 0.36 0.69
CA ALA A 212 6.31 0.53 1.18
C ALA A 212 7.18 1.29 0.17
N LEU A 213 7.12 0.96 -1.12
CA LEU A 213 7.85 1.70 -2.16
C LEU A 213 7.45 3.17 -2.26
N ILE A 214 6.17 3.50 -2.03
CA ILE A 214 5.71 4.89 -2.02
C ILE A 214 6.28 5.62 -0.81
N GLU A 215 6.35 4.96 0.33
CA GLU A 215 6.93 5.53 1.54
C GLU A 215 8.43 5.76 1.38
N ASP A 216 9.16 4.73 0.94
CA ASP A 216 10.62 4.74 0.81
C ASP A 216 11.12 5.73 -0.24
N TYR A 217 10.41 5.87 -1.37
CA TYR A 217 10.89 6.65 -2.52
C TYR A 217 10.19 7.99 -2.72
N LEU A 218 9.07 8.26 -2.04
CA LEU A 218 8.38 9.55 -2.12
C LEU A 218 8.24 10.22 -0.75
N LEU A 219 7.69 9.51 0.24
CA LEU A 219 7.42 10.12 1.55
C LEU A 219 8.72 10.46 2.29
N ALA A 220 9.56 9.45 2.57
CA ALA A 220 10.75 9.62 3.39
C ALA A 220 11.76 10.62 2.80
N PRO A 221 12.11 10.57 1.49
CA PRO A 221 13.02 11.56 0.90
C PRO A 221 12.46 12.98 0.95
N SER A 222 11.15 13.15 0.78
CA SER A 222 10.51 14.47 0.85
C SER A 222 10.52 15.04 2.26
N VAL A 223 10.31 14.19 3.28
CA VAL A 223 10.40 14.62 4.68
C VAL A 223 11.85 14.93 5.07
N GLU A 224 12.82 14.13 4.64
CA GLU A 224 14.24 14.42 4.87
C GLU A 224 14.66 15.76 4.26
N ALA A 225 14.18 16.08 3.06
CA ALA A 225 14.40 17.38 2.44
C ALA A 225 13.83 18.52 3.29
N LEU A 226 12.59 18.39 3.79
CA LEU A 226 11.97 19.37 4.69
C LEU A 226 12.77 19.54 6.00
N GLU A 227 13.20 18.45 6.62
CA GLU A 227 14.03 18.49 7.83
C GLU A 227 15.34 19.26 7.60
N ASN A 228 15.95 19.11 6.41
CA ASN A 228 17.20 19.77 6.08
C ASN A 228 17.05 21.26 5.73
N GLU A 229 15.88 21.68 5.24
CA GLU A 229 15.57 23.11 5.04
C GLU A 229 15.36 23.87 6.37
N MET A 230 15.00 23.15 7.44
CA MET A 230 14.76 23.72 8.77
C MET A 230 16.01 23.81 9.67
N LYS A 231 17.13 23.21 9.25
CA LYS A 231 18.44 23.29 9.94
C LYS A 231 19.26 24.50 9.50
#